data_AF-A0A0B7G431-F1
#
_entry.id   AF-A0A0B7G431-F1
#
_cell.length_a   1.000
_cell.length_b   1.000
_cell.length_c   1.000
_cell.angle_alpha   90.00
_cell.angle_beta   90.00
_cell.angle_gamma   90.00
#
_symmetry.space_group_name_H-M   'P 1'
#
loop_
_entity.id
_entity.type
_entity.pdbx_description
1 polymer ?
#
loop_
_entity_poly.entity_id
_entity_poly.type
_entity_poly.pdbx_seq_one_letter_code
_entity_poly.pdbx_strand_id
1 'polypeptide(L)'
;MRRSRLKPLFLPLFVFIIILYLLRSSAIYPNILDIRSPVLILTAHPDDECMFFSPTILALKARGKEVRGLCLSVGNADGLGPTRAQELVSSYAVLGLSPQEVDILDHPELQDNIKTSWNTSLVVDIVYKCVKDHEVQSIITFDQHGISSHPNHISLYYAALALKSQTQIWTLHTTGVVAKYTGYLGAALPSTNDQGVTFASGIKDYFTALKAMKQHWTQLVWFRWLYVGWSRYMWVNELRKV
;
A
#
# COMPACT_ATOMS: atom_id res chain seq x y z
N MET A 1 12.78 2.33 57.16
CA MET A 1 12.77 2.24 55.67
C MET A 1 11.35 2.02 55.16
N ARG A 2 10.63 3.08 54.76
CA ARG A 2 9.34 2.97 54.06
C ARG A 2 9.62 2.75 52.57
N ARG A 3 9.49 1.51 52.08
CA ARG A 3 9.43 1.25 50.63
C ARG A 3 8.14 1.87 50.11
N SER A 4 8.22 2.99 49.39
CA SER A 4 7.07 3.52 48.65
C SER A 4 6.69 2.49 47.59
N ARG A 5 5.59 1.77 47.81
CA ARG A 5 4.92 1.03 46.74
C ARG A 5 4.29 2.08 45.83
N LEU A 6 4.99 2.50 44.78
CA LEU A 6 4.33 3.14 43.64
C LEU A 6 3.23 2.18 43.20
N LYS A 7 1.97 2.59 43.38
CA LYS A 7 0.83 1.84 42.85
C LYS A 7 0.94 1.82 41.33
N PRO A 8 0.55 0.74 40.63
CA PRO A 8 0.68 0.61 39.18
C PRO A 8 -0.41 1.42 38.47
N LEU A 9 -0.49 2.72 38.72
CA LEU A 9 -1.40 3.62 37.99
C LEU A 9 -0.97 3.78 36.52
N PHE A 10 0.28 3.42 36.21
CA PHE A 10 0.84 3.43 34.87
C PHE A 10 0.22 2.39 33.94
N LEU A 11 -0.14 1.20 34.43
CA LEU A 11 -0.70 0.15 33.59
C LEU A 11 -2.11 0.50 33.06
N PRO A 12 -3.09 0.94 33.88
CA PRO A 12 -4.39 1.34 33.37
C PRO A 12 -4.31 2.62 32.53
N LEU A 13 -3.40 3.57 32.83
CA LEU A 13 -3.18 4.75 31.98
C LEU A 13 -2.57 4.37 30.63
N PHE A 14 -1.60 3.46 30.60
CA PHE A 14 -0.98 2.94 29.38
C PHE A 14 -1.99 2.16 28.53
N VAL A 15 -2.78 1.29 29.15
CA VAL A 15 -3.89 0.58 28.49
C VAL A 15 -4.96 1.55 28.00
N PHE A 16 -5.28 2.59 28.76
CA PHE A 16 -6.23 3.63 28.35
C PHE A 16 -5.71 4.49 27.19
N ILE A 17 -4.41 4.82 27.17
CA ILE A 17 -3.77 5.50 26.03
C ILE A 17 -3.75 4.59 24.80
N ILE A 18 -3.45 3.29 24.96
CA ILE A 18 -3.55 2.30 23.89
C ILE A 18 -4.99 2.19 23.39
N ILE A 19 -5.99 2.18 24.27
CA ILE A 19 -7.41 2.14 23.89
C ILE A 19 -7.83 3.43 23.18
N LEU A 20 -7.45 4.61 23.66
CA LEU A 20 -7.75 5.89 22.98
C LEU A 20 -7.02 5.99 21.63
N TYR A 21 -5.84 5.39 21.52
CA TYR A 21 -5.08 5.30 20.28
C TYR A 21 -5.73 4.30 19.31
N LEU A 22 -6.19 3.14 19.79
CA LEU A 22 -6.97 2.12 19.06
C LEU A 22 -8.34 2.61 18.62
N LEU A 23 -8.96 3.48 19.42
CA LEU A 23 -10.22 4.16 19.12
C LEU A 23 -10.02 5.42 18.27
N ARG A 24 -8.78 5.81 17.99
CA ARG A 24 -8.51 6.88 17.03
C ARG A 24 -8.93 6.37 15.67
N SER A 25 -10.11 6.79 15.25
CA SER A 25 -10.58 6.70 13.85
C SER A 25 -9.44 7.08 12.93
N SER A 26 -9.33 6.38 11.80
CA SER A 26 -8.26 6.47 10.80
C SER A 26 -7.60 7.85 10.82
N ALA A 27 -6.45 7.94 11.50
CA ALA A 27 -5.84 9.22 11.81
C ALA A 27 -5.09 9.69 10.56
N ILE A 28 -5.66 10.70 9.92
CA ILE A 28 -5.02 11.39 8.80
C ILE A 28 -4.21 12.55 9.35
N TYR A 29 -2.92 12.56 9.02
CA TYR A 29 -2.07 13.73 9.23
C TYR A 29 -2.13 14.61 7.97
N PRO A 30 -2.02 15.94 8.12
CA PRO A 30 -2.51 16.90 7.13
C PRO A 30 -1.83 16.69 5.78
N ASN A 31 -2.59 16.89 4.69
CA ASN A 31 -2.17 16.99 3.26
C ASN A 31 -2.77 15.99 2.25
N ILE A 32 -3.81 15.20 2.58
CA ILE A 32 -4.51 14.41 1.53
C ILE A 32 -5.17 15.30 0.45
N LEU A 33 -5.47 16.55 0.77
CA LEU A 33 -5.94 17.52 -0.22
C LEU A 33 -4.93 17.71 -1.37
N ASP A 34 -3.65 17.44 -1.15
CA ASP A 34 -2.61 17.62 -2.16
C ASP A 34 -2.59 16.54 -3.23
N ILE A 35 -3.17 15.35 -2.95
CA ILE A 35 -3.24 14.24 -3.90
C ILE A 35 -4.41 14.51 -4.87
N ARG A 36 -4.06 14.79 -6.13
CA ARG A 36 -5.03 15.07 -7.20
C ARG A 36 -5.64 13.77 -7.75
N SER A 37 -6.96 13.74 -7.94
CA SER A 37 -7.66 12.60 -8.55
C SER A 37 -8.04 12.90 -10.00
N PRO A 38 -8.11 11.91 -10.91
CA PRO A 38 -8.03 10.46 -10.68
C PRO A 38 -6.66 9.97 -10.22
N VAL A 39 -6.65 9.06 -9.24
CA VAL A 39 -5.43 8.49 -8.64
C VAL A 39 -5.21 7.09 -9.18
N LEU A 40 -4.01 6.80 -9.69
CA LEU A 40 -3.58 5.46 -10.09
C LEU A 40 -2.75 4.81 -8.98
N ILE A 41 -3.20 3.68 -8.46
CA ILE A 41 -2.39 2.78 -7.64
C ILE A 41 -1.67 1.82 -8.58
N LEU A 42 -0.37 2.02 -8.74
CA LEU A 42 0.47 1.24 -9.64
C LEU A 42 1.24 0.17 -8.84
N THR A 43 0.91 -1.10 -9.07
CA THR A 43 1.51 -2.26 -8.41
C THR A 43 2.17 -3.21 -9.41
N ALA A 44 3.09 -4.04 -8.92
CA ALA A 44 3.78 -5.00 -9.77
C ALA A 44 3.01 -6.32 -9.83
N HIS A 45 2.52 -6.78 -8.68
CA HIS A 45 1.97 -8.12 -8.52
C HIS A 45 0.57 -8.11 -7.88
N PRO A 46 -0.22 -9.17 -8.10
CA PRO A 46 -1.41 -9.41 -7.31
C PRO A 46 -1.02 -9.58 -5.83
N ASP A 47 -1.76 -8.96 -4.92
CA ASP A 47 -1.58 -8.87 -3.46
C ASP A 47 -0.87 -7.61 -2.95
N ASP A 48 -0.08 -6.94 -3.80
CA ASP A 48 0.59 -5.68 -3.46
C ASP A 48 -0.39 -4.62 -2.98
N GLU A 49 -1.56 -4.53 -3.62
CA GLU A 49 -2.57 -3.50 -3.36
C GLU A 49 -3.10 -3.60 -1.93
N CYS A 50 -3.33 -4.83 -1.45
CA CYS A 50 -3.88 -5.05 -0.13
C CYS A 50 -2.80 -5.07 0.96
N MET A 51 -1.59 -5.52 0.63
CA MET A 51 -0.48 -5.63 1.57
C MET A 51 0.23 -4.32 1.86
N PHE A 52 0.30 -3.45 0.86
CA PHE A 52 1.09 -2.23 0.93
C PHE A 52 0.24 -0.97 0.85
N PHE A 53 -0.90 -1.01 0.15
CA PHE A 53 -1.68 0.19 -0.17
C PHE A 53 -3.09 0.24 0.43
N SER A 54 -3.54 -0.76 1.19
CA SER A 54 -4.88 -0.74 1.81
C SER A 54 -5.18 0.54 2.60
N PRO A 55 -4.30 1.02 3.52
CA PRO A 55 -4.56 2.28 4.22
C PRO A 55 -4.74 3.48 3.27
N THR A 56 -3.94 3.55 2.21
CA THR A 56 -4.01 4.60 1.20
C THR A 56 -5.31 4.53 0.42
N ILE A 57 -5.65 3.35 -0.14
CA ILE A 57 -6.83 3.15 -0.99
C ILE A 57 -8.10 3.48 -0.22
N LEU A 58 -8.26 2.91 0.99
CA LEU A 58 -9.45 3.12 1.81
C LEU A 58 -9.62 4.59 2.19
N ALA A 59 -8.53 5.28 2.54
CA ALA A 59 -8.59 6.69 2.93
C ALA A 59 -8.84 7.66 1.76
N LEU A 60 -8.43 7.30 0.53
CA LEU A 60 -8.76 8.03 -0.69
C LEU A 60 -10.25 7.83 -1.05
N LYS A 61 -10.74 6.59 -1.03
CA LYS A 61 -12.15 6.28 -1.31
C LYS A 61 -13.09 6.91 -0.27
N ALA A 62 -12.73 6.89 1.01
CA ALA A 62 -13.49 7.56 2.08
C ALA A 62 -13.62 9.08 1.89
N ARG A 63 -12.79 9.70 1.05
CA ARG A 63 -12.84 11.12 0.67
C ARG A 63 -13.47 11.38 -0.69
N GLY A 64 -14.05 10.35 -1.32
CA GLY A 64 -14.64 10.48 -2.65
C GLY A 64 -13.62 10.77 -3.76
N LYS A 65 -12.34 10.45 -3.55
CA LYS A 65 -11.35 10.50 -4.63
C LYS A 65 -11.62 9.37 -5.61
N GLU A 66 -11.52 9.65 -6.91
CA GLU A 66 -11.48 8.61 -7.93
C GLU A 66 -10.14 7.86 -7.85
N VAL A 67 -10.20 6.54 -7.78
CA VAL A 67 -9.04 5.65 -7.60
C VAL A 67 -9.15 4.51 -8.61
N ARG A 68 -8.06 4.24 -9.34
CA ARG A 68 -7.90 3.11 -10.26
C ARG A 68 -6.70 2.27 -9.82
N GLY A 69 -6.78 0.95 -9.98
CA GLY A 69 -5.64 0.03 -9.84
C GLY A 69 -5.08 -0.36 -11.19
N LEU A 70 -3.75 -0.39 -11.31
CA LEU A 70 -3.05 -1.01 -12.44
C LEU A 70 -1.96 -1.94 -11.90
N CYS A 71 -2.10 -3.23 -12.19
CA CYS A 71 -1.14 -4.26 -11.84
C CYS A 71 -0.44 -4.77 -13.11
N LEU A 72 0.89 -4.66 -13.17
CA LEU A 72 1.64 -4.91 -14.41
C LEU A 72 1.94 -6.39 -14.69
N SER A 73 1.61 -7.28 -13.77
CA SER A 73 1.81 -8.72 -13.92
C SER A 73 0.64 -9.48 -13.32
N VAL A 74 0.32 -10.63 -13.89
CA VAL A 74 -0.60 -11.61 -13.28
C VAL A 74 0.08 -12.46 -12.20
N GLY A 75 1.38 -12.29 -11.95
CA GLY A 75 2.11 -13.08 -10.95
C GLY A 75 2.15 -14.57 -11.28
N ASN A 76 2.36 -14.92 -12.56
CA ASN A 76 2.22 -16.28 -13.06
C ASN A 76 3.46 -17.19 -12.82
N ALA A 77 4.37 -16.82 -11.92
CA ALA A 77 5.57 -17.62 -11.64
C ALA A 77 5.26 -19.06 -11.22
N ASP A 78 4.12 -19.26 -10.55
CA ASP A 78 3.64 -20.57 -10.10
C ASP A 78 2.60 -21.23 -11.05
N GLY A 79 2.37 -20.64 -12.24
CA GLY A 79 1.32 -21.10 -13.16
C GLY A 79 -0.12 -20.73 -12.75
N LEU A 80 -0.27 -19.81 -11.78
CA LEU A 80 -1.55 -19.41 -11.18
C LEU A 80 -2.09 -18.06 -11.68
N GLY A 81 -1.49 -17.48 -12.73
CA GLY A 81 -1.79 -16.13 -13.23
C GLY A 81 -3.28 -15.86 -13.48
N PRO A 82 -4.01 -16.71 -14.22
CA PRO A 82 -5.45 -16.52 -14.45
C PRO A 82 -6.28 -16.50 -13.16
N THR A 83 -5.92 -17.31 -12.16
CA THR A 83 -6.57 -17.31 -10.85
C THR A 83 -6.23 -16.03 -10.10
N ARG A 84 -4.94 -15.68 -10.01
CA ARG A 84 -4.46 -14.47 -9.31
C ARG A 84 -5.03 -13.17 -9.89
N ALA A 85 -5.33 -13.15 -11.19
CA ALA A 85 -6.05 -12.04 -11.81
C ALA A 85 -7.46 -11.84 -11.24
N GLN A 86 -8.20 -12.94 -11.03
CA GLN A 86 -9.52 -12.90 -10.41
C GLN A 86 -9.44 -12.55 -8.92
N GLU A 87 -8.41 -13.04 -8.23
CA GLU A 87 -8.14 -12.70 -6.83
C GLU A 87 -7.85 -11.19 -6.67
N LEU A 88 -7.05 -10.60 -7.57
CA LEU A 88 -6.76 -9.16 -7.58
C LEU A 88 -8.04 -8.33 -7.72
N VAL A 89 -8.88 -8.64 -8.72
CA VAL A 89 -10.14 -7.91 -8.92
C VAL A 89 -11.06 -8.06 -7.70
N SER A 90 -11.13 -9.25 -7.13
CA SER A 90 -11.93 -9.51 -5.92
C SER A 90 -11.39 -8.75 -4.70
N SER A 91 -10.07 -8.65 -4.56
CA SER A 91 -9.41 -7.89 -3.50
C SER A 91 -9.71 -6.39 -3.62
N TYR A 92 -9.56 -5.81 -4.82
CA TYR A 92 -9.93 -4.41 -5.07
C TYR A 92 -11.43 -4.14 -4.84
N ALA A 93 -12.31 -5.10 -5.15
CA ALA A 93 -13.73 -5.00 -4.81
C ALA A 93 -13.97 -4.87 -3.31
N VAL A 94 -13.19 -5.57 -2.48
CA VAL A 94 -13.23 -5.39 -1.01
C VAL A 94 -12.73 -4.00 -0.60
N LEU A 95 -11.74 -3.45 -1.31
CA LEU A 95 -11.20 -2.11 -1.08
C LEU A 95 -12.07 -0.98 -1.66
N GLY A 96 -13.19 -1.31 -2.31
CA GLY A 96 -14.19 -0.36 -2.78
C GLY A 96 -14.04 0.09 -4.24
N LEU A 97 -13.28 -0.64 -5.06
CA LEU A 97 -13.18 -0.42 -6.50
C LEU A 97 -14.08 -1.41 -7.27
N SER A 98 -14.67 -0.95 -8.36
CA SER A 98 -15.37 -1.78 -9.33
C SER A 98 -14.37 -2.45 -10.28
N PRO A 99 -14.75 -3.57 -10.95
CA PRO A 99 -13.86 -4.24 -11.90
C PRO A 99 -13.38 -3.34 -13.05
N GLN A 100 -14.14 -2.33 -13.44
CA GLN A 100 -13.77 -1.37 -14.51
C GLN A 100 -12.72 -0.34 -14.05
N GLU A 101 -12.49 -0.22 -12.74
CA GLU A 101 -11.45 0.61 -12.14
C GLU A 101 -10.16 -0.19 -11.88
N VAL A 102 -10.03 -1.41 -12.40
CA VAL A 102 -8.88 -2.29 -12.15
C VAL A 102 -8.39 -2.92 -13.45
N ASP A 103 -7.18 -2.56 -13.85
CA ASP A 103 -6.48 -3.17 -14.97
C ASP A 103 -5.38 -4.11 -14.45
N ILE A 104 -5.29 -5.29 -15.06
CA ILE A 104 -4.22 -6.25 -14.80
C ILE A 104 -3.64 -6.72 -16.14
N LEU A 105 -2.31 -6.79 -16.21
CA LEU A 105 -1.60 -7.15 -17.42
C LEU A 105 -0.97 -8.53 -17.30
N ASP A 106 -1.04 -9.29 -18.40
CA ASP A 106 -0.21 -10.47 -18.63
C ASP A 106 0.72 -10.19 -19.81
N HIS A 107 1.79 -9.45 -19.54
CA HIS A 107 2.78 -9.09 -20.55
C HIS A 107 3.97 -10.05 -20.49
N PRO A 108 4.42 -10.65 -21.61
CA PRO A 108 5.49 -11.65 -21.61
C PRO A 108 6.83 -11.13 -21.06
N GLU A 109 7.07 -9.82 -21.18
CA GLU A 109 8.29 -9.16 -20.65
C GLU A 109 8.15 -8.64 -19.22
N LEU A 110 6.95 -8.67 -18.63
CA LEU A 110 6.66 -8.18 -17.27
C LEU A 110 6.24 -9.33 -16.33
N GLN A 111 6.94 -10.45 -16.45
CA GLN A 111 6.69 -11.59 -15.57
C GLN A 111 7.33 -11.36 -14.19
N ASP A 112 6.71 -11.92 -13.16
CA ASP A 112 7.22 -11.85 -11.79
C ASP A 112 8.61 -12.49 -11.69
N ASN A 113 9.60 -11.73 -11.20
CA ASN A 113 10.97 -12.21 -11.05
C ASN A 113 11.74 -11.39 -10.01
N ILE A 114 12.16 -12.06 -8.93
CA ILE A 114 12.93 -11.44 -7.84
C ILE A 114 14.36 -11.04 -8.22
N LYS A 115 14.86 -11.47 -9.39
CA LYS A 115 16.24 -11.24 -9.85
C LYS A 115 16.36 -10.33 -11.06
N THR A 116 15.24 -9.98 -11.70
CA THR A 116 15.25 -9.28 -12.98
C THR A 116 14.45 -8.00 -12.88
N SER A 117 15.06 -6.87 -13.24
CA SER A 117 14.32 -5.62 -13.40
C SER A 117 13.55 -5.63 -14.70
N TRP A 118 12.34 -5.10 -14.71
CA TRP A 118 11.60 -4.86 -15.94
C TRP A 118 12.19 -3.71 -16.73
N ASN A 119 12.02 -3.76 -18.05
CA ASN A 119 12.43 -2.69 -18.96
C ASN A 119 11.66 -1.40 -18.63
N THR A 120 12.36 -0.37 -18.16
CA THR A 120 11.74 0.89 -17.75
C THR A 120 10.97 1.56 -18.88
N SER A 121 11.49 1.59 -20.11
CA SER A 121 10.80 2.25 -21.24
C SER A 121 9.47 1.56 -21.56
N LEU A 122 9.43 0.23 -21.54
CA LEU A 122 8.19 -0.53 -21.72
C LEU A 122 7.17 -0.20 -20.63
N VAL A 123 7.61 -0.16 -19.36
CA VAL A 123 6.73 0.20 -18.24
C VAL A 123 6.24 1.64 -18.37
N VAL A 124 7.10 2.58 -18.79
CA VAL A 124 6.73 3.98 -19.06
C VAL A 124 5.64 4.06 -20.12
N ASP A 125 5.78 3.36 -21.24
CA ASP A 125 4.80 3.40 -22.34
C ASP A 125 3.42 2.88 -21.89
N ILE A 126 3.40 1.78 -21.14
CA ILE A 126 2.18 1.18 -20.57
C ILE A 126 1.52 2.15 -19.59
N VAL A 127 2.27 2.67 -18.62
CA VAL A 127 1.73 3.57 -17.59
C VAL A 127 1.31 4.89 -18.21
N TYR A 128 2.06 5.43 -19.17
CA TYR A 128 1.71 6.65 -19.90
C TYR A 128 0.39 6.49 -20.66
N LYS A 129 0.18 5.34 -21.30
CA LYS A 129 -1.10 5.02 -21.93
C LYS A 129 -2.25 5.07 -20.92
N CYS A 130 -2.11 4.40 -19.78
CA CYS A 130 -3.12 4.45 -18.70
C CYS A 130 -3.36 5.88 -18.20
N VAL A 131 -2.30 6.68 -18.03
CA VAL A 131 -2.41 8.09 -17.62
C VAL A 131 -3.22 8.90 -18.62
N LYS A 132 -3.04 8.67 -19.93
CA LYS A 132 -3.78 9.37 -20.98
C LYS A 132 -5.22 8.90 -21.11
N ASP A 133 -5.44 7.60 -21.15
CA ASP A 133 -6.76 7.00 -21.35
C ASP A 133 -7.73 7.33 -20.20
N HIS A 134 -7.19 7.65 -19.02
CA HIS A 134 -7.99 7.91 -17.82
C HIS A 134 -7.69 9.22 -17.11
N GLU A 135 -6.99 10.14 -17.76
CA GLU A 135 -6.69 11.49 -17.25
C GLU A 135 -6.10 11.48 -15.82
N VAL A 136 -5.25 10.49 -15.52
CA VAL A 136 -4.67 10.30 -14.18
C VAL A 136 -3.89 11.55 -13.78
N GLN A 137 -4.20 12.08 -12.59
CA GLN A 137 -3.55 13.27 -12.06
C GLN A 137 -2.50 12.96 -10.97
N SER A 138 -2.59 11.78 -10.34
CA SER A 138 -1.58 11.28 -9.41
C SER A 138 -1.31 9.80 -9.61
N ILE A 139 -0.04 9.39 -9.58
CA ILE A 139 0.38 8.00 -9.47
C ILE A 139 0.88 7.77 -8.05
N ILE A 140 0.41 6.69 -7.42
CA ILE A 140 0.92 6.18 -6.14
C ILE A 140 1.58 4.82 -6.41
N THR A 141 2.85 4.67 -6.05
CA THR A 141 3.58 3.41 -6.22
C THR A 141 4.67 3.23 -5.16
N PHE A 142 5.57 2.26 -5.34
CA PHE A 142 6.70 2.02 -4.45
C PHE A 142 7.78 3.10 -4.61
N ASP A 143 8.61 3.28 -3.57
CA ASP A 143 9.82 4.10 -3.68
C ASP A 143 10.99 3.34 -4.34
N GLN A 144 12.11 4.05 -4.50
CA GLN A 144 13.36 3.53 -5.08
C GLN A 144 13.95 2.29 -4.38
N HIS A 145 13.46 1.91 -3.20
CA HIS A 145 13.91 0.73 -2.46
C HIS A 145 12.94 -0.45 -2.57
N GLY A 146 11.75 -0.27 -3.16
CA GLY A 146 10.83 -1.37 -3.49
C GLY A 146 10.41 -2.23 -2.30
N ILE A 147 10.34 -1.67 -1.09
CA ILE A 147 10.01 -2.31 0.20
C ILE A 147 11.03 -3.36 0.67
N SER A 148 11.30 -4.37 -0.14
CA SER A 148 12.24 -5.47 0.10
C SER A 148 13.33 -5.54 -0.96
N SER A 149 13.61 -4.41 -1.63
CA SER A 149 14.52 -4.35 -2.78
C SER A 149 14.03 -5.21 -3.96
N HIS A 150 12.71 -5.39 -4.11
CA HIS A 150 12.16 -6.18 -5.20
C HIS A 150 12.37 -5.43 -6.54
N PRO A 151 13.06 -6.03 -7.54
CA PRO A 151 13.38 -5.34 -8.79
C PRO A 151 12.14 -4.79 -9.53
N ASN A 152 11.06 -5.56 -9.60
CA ASN A 152 9.82 -5.11 -10.25
C ASN A 152 9.22 -3.86 -9.60
N HIS A 153 9.24 -3.76 -8.26
CA HIS A 153 8.75 -2.58 -7.54
C HIS A 153 9.62 -1.36 -7.85
N ILE A 154 10.94 -1.56 -7.93
CA ILE A 154 11.91 -0.52 -8.28
C ILE A 154 11.70 -0.06 -9.74
N SER A 155 11.37 -0.96 -10.67
CA SER A 155 11.02 -0.59 -12.04
C SER A 155 9.79 0.32 -12.10
N LEU A 156 8.77 0.10 -11.26
CA LEU A 156 7.61 1.00 -11.17
C LEU A 156 8.01 2.41 -10.73
N TYR A 157 8.89 2.53 -9.73
CA TYR A 157 9.39 3.82 -9.25
C TYR A 157 10.04 4.63 -10.37
N TYR A 158 10.98 4.02 -11.12
CA TYR A 158 11.67 4.73 -12.19
C TYR A 158 10.75 5.08 -13.36
N ALA A 159 9.79 4.22 -13.69
CA ALA A 159 8.80 4.53 -14.72
C ALA A 159 7.86 5.68 -14.30
N ALA A 160 7.39 5.67 -13.05
CA ALA A 160 6.58 6.75 -12.51
C ALA A 160 7.35 8.08 -12.51
N LEU A 161 8.63 8.07 -12.12
CA LEU A 161 9.48 9.26 -12.13
C LEU A 161 9.67 9.86 -13.53
N ALA A 162 9.73 9.03 -14.56
CA ALA A 162 9.78 9.50 -15.95
C ALA A 162 8.50 10.24 -16.38
N LEU A 163 7.38 10.02 -15.67
CA LEU A 163 6.07 10.64 -15.94
C LEU A 163 5.74 11.84 -15.03
N LYS A 164 6.72 12.35 -14.28
CA LYS A 164 6.53 13.46 -13.33
C LYS A 164 6.07 14.78 -13.95
N SER A 165 6.29 14.98 -15.25
CA SER A 165 5.83 16.19 -15.95
C SER A 165 4.36 16.10 -16.38
N GLN A 166 3.77 14.90 -16.35
CA GLN A 166 2.39 14.64 -16.74
C GLN A 166 1.45 14.51 -15.53
N THR A 167 1.95 13.99 -14.41
CA THR A 167 1.15 13.66 -13.22
C THR A 167 1.95 13.91 -11.94
N GLN A 168 1.27 14.06 -10.81
CA GLN A 168 1.95 14.01 -9.51
C GLN A 168 2.42 12.58 -9.22
N ILE A 169 3.60 12.42 -8.65
CA ILE A 169 4.11 11.12 -8.22
C ILE A 169 4.21 11.08 -6.71
N TRP A 170 3.64 10.03 -6.13
CA TRP A 170 3.70 9.73 -4.71
C TRP A 170 4.24 8.32 -4.51
N THR A 171 5.19 8.18 -3.60
CA THR A 171 5.86 6.90 -3.36
C THR A 171 5.68 6.45 -1.93
N LEU A 172 5.34 5.18 -1.74
CA LEU A 172 5.28 4.54 -0.44
C LEU A 172 6.69 4.38 0.13
N HIS A 173 6.92 4.97 1.30
CA HIS A 173 8.21 4.94 1.96
C HIS A 173 8.58 3.51 2.40
N THR A 174 9.76 3.05 1.98
CA THR A 174 10.38 1.82 2.45
C THR A 174 10.97 2.01 3.83
N THR A 175 10.38 1.35 4.83
CA THR A 175 10.85 1.36 6.21
C THR A 175 11.93 0.31 6.44
N GLY A 176 12.82 0.55 7.40
CA GLY A 176 13.77 -0.48 7.87
C GLY A 176 13.06 -1.71 8.43
N VAL A 177 13.74 -2.87 8.41
CA VAL A 177 13.15 -4.18 8.76
C VAL A 177 12.48 -4.18 10.14
N VAL A 178 13.11 -3.57 11.14
CA VAL A 178 12.53 -3.50 12.50
C VAL A 178 11.21 -2.73 12.47
N ALA A 179 11.20 -1.52 11.88
CA ALA A 179 10.01 -0.68 11.78
C ALA A 179 8.90 -1.37 10.98
N LYS A 180 9.26 -2.12 9.92
CA LYS A 180 8.31 -2.88 9.09
C LYS A 180 7.48 -3.87 9.91
N TYR A 181 8.05 -4.50 10.94
CA TYR A 181 7.38 -5.55 11.73
C TYR A 181 6.93 -5.09 13.13
N THR A 182 6.68 -3.79 13.30
CA THR A 182 6.12 -3.22 14.54
C THR A 182 4.59 -3.30 14.62
N GLY A 183 3.93 -3.78 13.56
CA GLY A 183 2.48 -3.89 13.45
C GLY A 183 1.78 -2.57 13.75
N TYR A 184 0.72 -2.67 14.56
CA TYR A 184 -0.06 -1.51 14.99
C TYR A 184 0.75 -0.49 15.79
N LEU A 185 1.75 -0.90 16.58
CA LEU A 185 2.57 0.04 17.36
C LEU A 185 3.40 0.95 16.45
N GLY A 186 3.77 0.45 15.28
CA GLY A 186 4.37 1.25 14.22
C GLY A 186 3.48 2.39 13.78
N ALA A 187 2.17 2.31 13.93
CA ALA A 187 1.29 3.41 13.56
C ALA A 187 1.52 4.67 14.42
N ALA A 188 2.02 4.49 15.65
CA ALA A 188 2.11 5.57 16.64
C ALA A 188 3.30 6.51 16.44
N LEU A 189 4.19 6.19 15.50
CA LEU A 189 5.37 6.98 15.17
C LEU A 189 5.39 7.33 13.67
N PRO A 190 4.42 8.11 13.15
CA PRO A 190 4.53 8.65 11.80
C PRO A 190 5.85 9.40 11.65
N SER A 191 6.63 9.07 10.63
CA SER A 191 7.82 9.86 10.27
C SER A 191 7.34 11.20 9.68
N THR A 192 7.19 12.21 10.54
CA THR A 192 6.82 13.56 10.11
C THR A 192 8.02 14.23 9.45
N ASN A 193 8.09 14.11 8.13
CA ASN A 193 8.89 14.99 7.28
C ASN A 193 7.90 15.85 6.50
N ASP A 194 8.17 17.15 6.35
CA ASP A 194 7.19 18.18 5.95
C ASP A 194 6.59 18.03 4.54
N GLN A 195 7.07 17.11 3.70
CA GLN A 195 6.59 16.88 2.32
C GLN A 195 5.89 15.54 2.09
N GLY A 196 5.34 14.91 3.14
CA GLY A 196 4.64 13.63 3.02
C GLY A 196 3.20 13.65 3.51
N VAL A 197 2.45 12.61 3.12
CA VAL A 197 1.10 12.31 3.60
C VAL A 197 1.14 11.00 4.35
N THR A 198 0.55 10.95 5.55
CA THR A 198 0.43 9.70 6.31
C THR A 198 -1.03 9.28 6.40
N PHE A 199 -1.29 8.06 5.96
CA PHE A 199 -2.56 7.37 6.12
C PHE A 199 -2.45 6.34 7.24
N ALA A 200 -3.23 6.46 8.29
CA ALA A 200 -3.34 5.45 9.32
C ALA A 200 -4.74 4.81 9.31
N SER A 201 -4.78 3.48 9.23
CA SER A 201 -5.98 2.66 9.31
C SER A 201 -6.45 2.52 10.76
N GLY A 202 -7.75 2.67 10.97
CA GLY A 202 -8.40 2.18 12.18
C GLY A 202 -8.60 0.66 12.13
N ILE A 203 -9.16 0.10 13.22
CA ILE A 203 -9.45 -1.34 13.33
C ILE A 203 -10.34 -1.84 12.17
N LYS A 204 -11.36 -1.06 11.78
CA LYS A 204 -12.28 -1.43 10.67
C LYS A 204 -11.55 -1.52 9.34
N ASP A 205 -10.66 -0.57 9.06
CA ASP A 205 -9.89 -0.53 7.82
C ASP A 205 -8.90 -1.70 7.76
N TYR A 206 -8.25 -2.03 8.89
CA TYR A 206 -7.41 -3.22 8.99
C TYR A 206 -8.19 -4.52 8.70
N PHE A 207 -9.40 -4.68 9.26
CA PHE A 207 -10.23 -5.85 8.94
C PHE A 207 -10.67 -5.88 7.47
N THR A 208 -10.85 -4.71 6.84
CA THR A 208 -11.12 -4.60 5.41
C THR A 208 -9.90 -5.02 4.58
N ALA A 209 -8.71 -4.55 4.94
CA ALA A 209 -7.44 -4.97 4.35
C ALA A 209 -7.21 -6.49 4.50
N LEU A 210 -7.53 -7.05 5.67
CA LEU A 210 -7.47 -8.49 5.91
C LEU A 210 -8.46 -9.26 5.03
N LYS A 211 -9.68 -8.74 4.84
CA LYS A 211 -10.68 -9.34 3.95
C LYS A 211 -10.22 -9.29 2.48
N ALA A 212 -9.55 -8.22 2.07
CA ALA A 212 -8.96 -8.05 0.75
C ALA A 212 -7.82 -9.08 0.54
N MET A 213 -6.90 -9.19 1.49
CA MET A 213 -5.85 -10.22 1.48
C MET A 213 -6.41 -11.64 1.43
N LYS A 214 -7.55 -11.91 2.09
CA LYS A 214 -8.26 -13.20 2.02
C LYS A 214 -8.79 -13.56 0.64
N GLN A 215 -8.91 -12.59 -0.28
CA GLN A 215 -9.24 -12.89 -1.68
C GLN A 215 -8.06 -13.52 -2.42
N HIS A 216 -6.82 -13.24 -2.00
CA HIS A 216 -5.59 -13.86 -2.51
C HIS A 216 -5.29 -15.18 -1.82
N TRP A 217 -6.24 -16.12 -1.85
CA TRP A 217 -6.14 -17.40 -1.16
C TRP A 217 -4.98 -18.25 -1.71
N THR A 218 -4.63 -18.13 -2.99
CA THR A 218 -3.46 -18.80 -3.57
C THR A 218 -2.13 -18.30 -3.01
N GLN A 219 -2.11 -17.10 -2.42
CA GLN A 219 -0.91 -16.43 -1.93
C GLN A 219 -0.82 -16.38 -0.38
N LEU A 220 -1.86 -16.86 0.30
CA LEU A 220 -2.00 -16.87 1.76
C LEU A 220 -1.30 -18.07 2.45
N VAL A 221 -0.01 -18.23 2.15
CA VAL A 221 0.87 -19.21 2.82
C VAL A 221 1.27 -18.75 4.23
N TRP A 222 1.85 -19.63 5.04
CA TRP A 222 2.08 -19.40 6.48
C TRP A 222 2.80 -18.08 6.81
N PHE A 223 3.83 -17.70 6.06
CA PHE A 223 4.57 -16.45 6.32
C PHE A 223 3.77 -15.20 5.92
N ARG A 224 2.78 -15.33 5.03
CA ARG A 224 1.88 -14.23 4.69
C ARG A 224 1.00 -13.84 5.87
N TRP A 225 0.60 -14.82 6.69
CA TRP A 225 -0.10 -14.54 7.95
C TRP A 225 0.77 -13.76 8.95
N LEU A 226 2.08 -14.04 8.98
CA LEU A 226 3.03 -13.26 9.77
C LEU A 226 3.18 -11.84 9.23
N TYR A 227 3.18 -11.65 7.91
CA TYR A 227 3.14 -10.31 7.34
C TYR A 227 1.86 -9.57 7.75
N VAL A 228 0.70 -10.18 7.53
CA VAL A 228 -0.61 -9.56 7.78
C VAL A 228 -0.76 -9.11 9.23
N GLY A 229 -0.36 -9.94 10.20
CA GLY A 229 -0.52 -9.57 11.61
C GLY A 229 0.51 -8.57 12.14
N TRP A 230 1.71 -8.50 11.54
CA TRP A 230 2.84 -7.76 12.11
C TRP A 230 3.37 -6.65 11.20
N SER A 231 2.96 -6.57 9.94
CA SER A 231 3.40 -5.52 9.04
C SER A 231 2.79 -4.19 9.42
N ARG A 232 3.65 -3.18 9.55
CA ARG A 232 3.26 -1.77 9.69
C ARG A 232 2.44 -1.30 8.49
N TYR A 233 2.69 -1.79 7.28
CA TYR A 233 2.01 -1.34 6.07
C TYR A 233 0.53 -1.70 6.02
N MET A 234 0.09 -2.70 6.80
CA MET A 234 -1.33 -3.00 7.00
C MET A 234 -2.06 -1.92 7.81
N TRP A 235 -1.31 -1.08 8.51
CA TRP A 235 -1.82 -0.05 9.41
C TRP A 235 -1.50 1.35 8.95
N VAL A 236 -0.28 1.60 8.46
CA VAL A 236 0.18 2.93 8.08
C VAL A 236 0.89 2.93 6.75
N ASN A 237 0.50 3.89 5.91
CA ASN A 237 1.22 4.23 4.69
C ASN A 237 1.75 5.66 4.80
N GLU A 238 3.06 5.80 4.66
CA GLU A 238 3.74 7.08 4.59
C GLU A 238 4.10 7.32 3.12
N LEU A 239 3.41 8.26 2.48
CA LEU A 239 3.68 8.65 1.10
C LEU A 239 4.57 9.89 1.06
N ARG A 240 5.50 9.92 0.12
CA ARG A 240 6.34 11.08 -0.20
C ARG A 240 6.06 11.53 -1.62
N LYS A 241 5.96 12.83 -1.83
CA LYS A 241 5.90 13.39 -3.18
C LYS A 241 7.30 13.46 -3.77
N VAL A 242 7.45 13.09 -5.04
CA VAL A 242 8.74 13.10 -5.78
C VAL A 242 8.63 13.82 -7.11
#